data_AF-A0A371PM06-F1
#
_entry.id   AF-A0A371PM06-F1
#
_cell.length_a   1.000
_cell.length_b   1.000
_cell.length_c   1.000
_cell.angle_alpha   90.00
_cell.angle_beta   90.00
_cell.angle_gamma   90.00
#
_symmetry.space_group_name_H-M   'P 1'
#
loop_
_entity.id
_entity.type
_entity.pdbx_description
1 polymer ?
#
loop_
_entity_poly.entity_id
_entity_poly.type
_entity_poly.pdbx_seq_one_letter_code
_entity_poly.pdbx_strand_id
1 'polypeptide(L)'
;MAYYFFSLIMPYLIVAIPIMLLLLLIWKKTERQDERNLGWKTAGYLLLTPFRLLFNGLYLPAGALVAWLFYRNAKQNKVYKGRVILLGLVVYLIGFLPLQSGMQDWFYPRDQMSTYLTIGSNEQKRGFNFLMNNPEGTIYWSYHMQDEKGRQIYEAMKQSTPAKERPYMQHDDEWRLLLQQDSEKYRESFQDLEFYIRPDSEVFWLVVQNQRYSFQASPELLQLLQPLMKVQSNP
;
A
#
# COMPACT_ATOMS: atom_id res chain seq x y z
N MET A 1 1.67 4.10 14.63
CA MET A 1 0.28 4.56 14.90
C MET A 1 -0.18 5.63 13.91
N ALA A 2 0.52 6.77 13.77
CA ALA A 2 0.15 7.82 12.80
C ALA A 2 0.14 7.32 11.34
N TYR A 3 1.09 6.47 10.96
CA TYR A 3 1.19 5.83 9.63
C TYR A 3 -0.11 5.12 9.20
N TYR A 4 -0.61 4.20 10.03
CA TYR A 4 -1.84 3.45 9.76
C TYR A 4 -3.07 4.34 9.73
N PHE A 5 -3.11 5.37 10.57
CA PHE A 5 -4.23 6.31 10.59
C PHE A 5 -4.31 7.10 9.28
N PHE A 6 -3.20 7.64 8.80
CA PHE A 6 -3.17 8.37 7.53
C PHE A 6 -3.40 7.47 6.32
N SER A 7 -2.77 6.29 6.26
CA SER A 7 -2.97 5.36 5.13
C SER A 7 -4.40 4.83 5.05
N LEU A 8 -5.07 4.64 6.19
CA LEU A 8 -6.46 4.22 6.23
C LEU A 8 -7.41 5.35 5.84
N ILE A 9 -7.21 6.58 6.33
CA ILE A 9 -8.21 7.67 6.23
C ILE A 9 -8.06 8.51 4.97
N MET A 10 -6.82 8.76 4.51
CA MET A 10 -6.56 9.65 3.38
C MET A 10 -7.27 9.23 2.08
N PRO A 11 -7.33 7.94 1.70
CA PRO A 11 -8.08 7.51 0.52
C PRO A 11 -9.57 7.87 0.58
N TYR A 12 -10.18 7.73 1.77
CA TYR A 12 -11.58 8.11 1.96
C TYR A 12 -11.78 9.61 1.88
N LEU A 13 -10.87 10.43 2.42
CA LEU A 13 -10.97 11.88 2.34
C LEU A 13 -10.83 12.40 0.90
N ILE A 14 -9.91 11.83 0.12
CA ILE A 14 -9.69 12.19 -1.29
C ILE A 14 -10.94 11.92 -2.13
N VAL A 15 -11.74 10.92 -1.78
CA VAL A 15 -13.01 10.63 -2.48
C VAL A 15 -14.17 11.44 -1.89
N ALA A 16 -14.27 11.53 -0.56
CA ALA A 16 -15.39 12.17 0.13
C ALA A 16 -15.44 13.69 -0.09
N ILE A 17 -14.29 14.38 -0.08
CA ILE A 17 -14.24 15.85 -0.24
C ILE A 17 -14.75 16.28 -1.63
N PRO A 18 -14.27 15.73 -2.76
CA PRO A 18 -14.82 16.04 -4.07
C PRO A 18 -16.29 15.71 -4.22
N ILE A 19 -16.77 14.58 -3.66
CA ILE A 19 -18.19 14.22 -3.69
C ILE A 19 -19.03 15.28 -2.97
N MET A 20 -18.60 15.70 -1.77
CA MET A 20 -19.26 16.78 -1.01
C MET A 20 -19.27 18.10 -1.78
N LEU A 21 -18.16 18.49 -2.40
CA LEU A 21 -18.06 19.71 -3.21
C LEU A 21 -18.98 19.65 -4.43
N LEU A 22 -18.99 18.53 -5.15
CA LEU A 22 -19.88 18.32 -6.30
C LEU A 22 -21.36 18.34 -5.86
N LEU A 23 -21.69 17.75 -4.72
CA LEU A 23 -23.04 17.79 -4.17
C LEU A 23 -23.47 19.23 -3.83
N LEU A 24 -22.58 20.02 -3.21
CA LEU A 24 -22.80 21.44 -2.92
C LEU A 24 -22.96 22.25 -4.20
N LEU A 25 -22.17 21.96 -5.24
CA LEU A 25 -22.30 22.60 -6.54
C LEU A 25 -23.63 22.26 -7.20
N ILE A 26 -24.08 20.99 -7.16
CA ILE A 26 -25.39 20.59 -7.65
C ILE A 26 -26.50 21.29 -6.85
N TRP A 27 -26.36 21.39 -5.53
CA TRP A 27 -27.30 22.08 -4.64
C TRP A 27 -27.42 23.57 -4.96
N LYS A 28 -26.30 24.24 -5.23
CA LYS A 28 -26.26 25.68 -5.53
C LYS A 28 -26.69 26.01 -6.97
N LYS A 29 -26.29 25.20 -7.96
CA LYS A 29 -26.52 25.47 -9.39
C LYS A 29 -27.83 24.91 -9.94
N THR A 30 -28.57 24.14 -9.17
CA THR A 30 -29.84 23.56 -9.64
C THR A 30 -30.98 24.28 -8.95
N GLU A 31 -31.87 24.88 -9.74
CA GLU A 31 -33.15 25.39 -9.24
C GLU A 31 -33.93 24.23 -8.62
N ARG A 32 -34.47 24.48 -7.43
CA ARG A 32 -35.16 23.47 -6.63
C ARG A 32 -36.54 23.99 -6.26
N GLN A 33 -37.52 23.14 -6.47
CA GLN A 33 -38.85 23.30 -5.91
C GLN A 33 -38.81 22.90 -4.44
N ASP A 34 -39.59 23.59 -3.60
CA ASP A 34 -39.78 23.18 -2.22
C ASP A 34 -40.44 21.81 -2.17
N GLU A 35 -39.64 20.81 -1.78
CA GLU A 35 -40.05 19.43 -1.65
C GLU A 35 -39.73 18.96 -0.25
N ARG A 36 -40.74 18.44 0.46
CA ARG A 36 -40.56 17.90 1.80
C ARG A 36 -39.52 16.79 1.80
N ASN A 37 -38.58 16.90 2.74
CA ASN A 37 -37.50 15.94 2.97
C ASN A 37 -36.55 15.75 1.78
N LEU A 38 -36.34 16.78 0.95
CA LEU A 38 -35.43 16.70 -0.20
C LEU A 38 -34.02 16.23 0.21
N GLY A 39 -33.47 16.71 1.34
CA GLY A 39 -32.16 16.28 1.84
C GLY A 39 -32.08 14.77 2.14
N TRP A 40 -33.09 14.21 2.79
CA TRP A 40 -33.16 12.76 3.05
C TRP A 40 -33.31 11.96 1.75
N LYS A 41 -34.08 12.46 0.79
CA LYS A 41 -34.19 11.83 -0.54
C LYS A 41 -32.84 11.85 -1.26
N THR A 42 -32.09 12.96 -1.19
CA THR A 42 -30.73 13.07 -1.74
C THR A 42 -29.80 12.04 -1.11
N ALA A 43 -29.76 11.96 0.22
CA ALA A 43 -28.94 10.98 0.93
C ALA A 43 -29.32 9.55 0.52
N GLY A 44 -30.63 9.27 0.41
CA GLY A 44 -31.14 8.01 -0.13
C GLY A 44 -30.58 7.69 -1.51
N TYR A 45 -30.69 8.61 -2.48
CA TYR A 45 -30.14 8.38 -3.82
C TYR A 45 -28.62 8.18 -3.82
N LEU A 46 -27.86 8.96 -3.04
CA LEU A 46 -26.40 8.84 -2.95
C LEU A 46 -25.92 7.56 -2.30
N LEU A 47 -26.62 7.05 -1.28
CA LEU A 47 -26.26 5.80 -0.61
C LEU A 47 -26.68 4.59 -1.44
N LEU A 48 -27.81 4.70 -2.13
CA LEU A 48 -28.41 3.59 -2.84
C LEU A 48 -27.70 3.35 -4.17
N THR A 49 -27.28 4.38 -4.90
CA THR A 49 -26.58 4.26 -6.20
C THR A 49 -25.28 3.45 -6.21
N PRO A 50 -24.34 3.59 -5.25
CA PRO A 50 -23.12 2.78 -5.20
C PRO A 50 -23.36 1.33 -4.74
N PHE A 51 -24.56 0.99 -4.29
CA PHE A 51 -24.89 -0.37 -3.88
C PHE A 51 -24.76 -1.35 -5.05
N ARG A 52 -24.02 -2.43 -4.81
CA ARG A 52 -23.69 -3.46 -5.81
C ARG A 52 -24.32 -4.78 -5.42
N LEU A 53 -24.77 -5.52 -6.42
CA LEU A 53 -25.23 -6.89 -6.25
C LEU A 53 -24.27 -7.81 -6.98
N LEU A 54 -23.68 -8.78 -6.26
CA LEU A 54 -22.82 -9.80 -6.85
C LEU A 54 -23.70 -10.94 -7.36
N PHE A 55 -23.70 -11.18 -8.67
CA PHE A 55 -24.43 -12.27 -9.30
C PHE A 55 -23.55 -12.94 -10.35
N ASN A 56 -23.30 -14.24 -10.20
CA ASN A 56 -22.41 -15.02 -11.09
C ASN A 56 -21.04 -14.36 -11.32
N GLY A 57 -20.43 -13.79 -10.27
CA GLY A 57 -19.12 -13.12 -10.36
C GLY A 57 -19.14 -11.72 -11.00
N LEU A 58 -20.30 -11.25 -11.47
CA LEU A 58 -20.48 -9.90 -12.01
C LEU A 58 -21.06 -8.97 -10.94
N TYR A 59 -20.45 -7.79 -10.80
CA TYR A 59 -20.96 -6.72 -9.96
C TYR A 59 -21.97 -5.90 -10.76
N LEU A 60 -23.25 -6.05 -10.41
CA LEU A 60 -24.34 -5.31 -11.05
C LEU A 60 -24.65 -4.02 -10.25
N PRO A 61 -24.90 -2.88 -10.93
CA PRO A 61 -25.27 -1.62 -10.29
C PRO A 61 -26.75 -1.61 -9.90
N ALA A 62 -27.19 -2.62 -9.14
CA ALA A 62 -28.59 -2.80 -8.73
C ALA A 62 -29.13 -1.55 -8.00
N GLY A 63 -28.28 -0.93 -7.18
CA GLY A 63 -28.58 0.34 -6.54
C GLY A 63 -28.93 1.47 -7.51
N ALA A 64 -28.12 1.65 -8.54
CA ALA A 64 -28.39 2.67 -9.57
C ALA A 64 -29.69 2.38 -10.34
N LEU A 65 -30.00 1.12 -10.61
CA LEU A 65 -31.27 0.73 -11.25
C LEU A 65 -32.48 1.09 -10.40
N VAL A 66 -32.44 0.76 -9.10
CA VAL A 66 -33.51 1.10 -8.16
C VAL A 66 -33.66 2.61 -8.00
N ALA A 67 -32.54 3.33 -7.87
CA ALA A 67 -32.54 4.80 -7.84
C ALA A 67 -33.16 5.40 -9.11
N TRP A 68 -32.85 4.85 -10.27
CA TRP A 68 -33.42 5.28 -11.55
C TRP A 68 -34.93 5.03 -11.64
N LEU A 69 -35.43 3.90 -11.12
CA LEU A 69 -36.86 3.62 -11.05
C LEU A 69 -37.61 4.65 -10.19
N PHE A 70 -37.08 4.98 -9.00
CA PHE A 70 -37.65 6.03 -8.15
C PHE A 70 -37.61 7.41 -8.82
N TYR A 71 -36.52 7.70 -9.53
CA TYR A 71 -36.35 8.94 -10.29
C TYR A 71 -37.34 9.06 -11.45
N ARG A 72 -37.59 7.98 -12.19
CA ARG A 72 -38.52 7.95 -13.33
C ARG A 72 -39.92 8.43 -12.91
N ASN A 73 -40.34 8.07 -11.71
CA ASN A 73 -41.63 8.42 -11.13
C ASN A 73 -41.64 9.74 -10.35
N ALA A 74 -40.51 10.47 -10.28
CA ALA A 74 -40.41 11.71 -9.53
C ALA A 74 -41.15 12.86 -10.27
N LYS A 75 -42.09 13.49 -9.56
CA LYS A 75 -42.86 14.65 -10.05
C LYS A 75 -42.15 15.99 -9.82
N GLN A 76 -41.31 16.08 -8.79
CA GLN A 76 -40.60 17.29 -8.37
C GLN A 76 -39.08 17.08 -8.37
N ASN A 77 -38.33 18.17 -8.58
CA ASN A 77 -36.86 18.22 -8.51
C ASN A 77 -36.14 17.19 -9.41
N LYS A 78 -36.71 16.90 -10.58
CA LYS A 78 -36.22 15.84 -11.48
C LYS A 78 -34.77 16.12 -11.91
N VAL A 79 -34.45 17.32 -12.39
CA VAL A 79 -33.07 17.67 -12.81
C VAL A 79 -32.08 17.47 -11.67
N TYR A 80 -32.41 17.94 -10.46
CA TYR A 80 -31.57 17.79 -9.28
C TYR A 80 -31.34 16.32 -8.92
N LYS A 81 -32.41 15.51 -8.80
CA LYS A 81 -32.33 14.08 -8.47
C LYS A 81 -31.53 13.31 -9.52
N GLY A 82 -31.70 13.63 -10.81
CA GLY A 82 -30.93 13.02 -11.89
C GLY A 82 -29.43 13.28 -11.77
N ARG A 83 -29.02 14.52 -11.45
CA ARG A 83 -27.62 14.87 -11.19
C ARG A 83 -27.05 14.14 -9.97
N VAL A 84 -27.83 14.01 -8.91
CA VAL A 84 -27.44 13.26 -7.70
C VAL A 84 -27.24 11.78 -8.01
N ILE A 85 -28.13 11.18 -8.80
CA ILE A 85 -28.01 9.77 -9.23
C ILE A 85 -26.77 9.58 -10.09
N LEU A 86 -26.50 10.51 -11.03
CA LEU A 86 -25.32 10.47 -11.87
C LEU A 86 -24.04 10.59 -11.04
N LEU A 87 -24.01 11.50 -10.04
CA LEU A 87 -22.90 11.58 -9.10
C LEU A 87 -22.68 10.24 -8.37
N GLY A 88 -23.74 9.62 -7.89
CA GLY A 88 -23.68 8.30 -7.27
C GLY A 88 -23.17 7.19 -8.20
N LEU A 89 -23.50 7.24 -9.48
CA LEU A 89 -22.98 6.31 -10.49
C LEU A 89 -21.48 6.53 -10.76
N VAL A 90 -21.03 7.79 -10.75
CA VAL A 90 -19.59 8.10 -10.79
C VAL A 90 -18.88 7.51 -9.57
N VAL A 91 -19.47 7.63 -8.37
CA VAL A 91 -18.94 7.00 -7.14
C VAL A 91 -18.88 5.47 -7.27
N TYR A 92 -19.92 4.86 -7.84
CA TYR A 92 -19.93 3.43 -8.15
C TYR A 92 -18.74 3.04 -9.02
N LEU A 93 -18.48 3.77 -10.11
CA LEU A 93 -17.37 3.50 -11.04
C LEU A 93 -16.01 3.71 -10.38
N ILE A 94 -15.84 4.78 -9.60
CA ILE A 94 -14.59 5.06 -8.87
C ILE A 94 -14.25 3.91 -7.91
N GLY A 95 -15.24 3.29 -7.28
CA GLY A 95 -14.99 2.15 -6.40
C GLY A 95 -14.57 0.85 -7.13
N PHE A 96 -14.39 0.85 -8.45
CA PHE A 96 -13.69 -0.24 -9.18
C PHE A 96 -12.23 0.10 -9.44
N LEU A 97 -11.85 1.37 -9.31
CA LEU A 97 -10.46 1.77 -9.44
C LEU A 97 -9.70 1.29 -8.20
N PRO A 98 -8.51 0.70 -8.37
CA PRO A 98 -7.66 0.29 -7.25
C PRO A 98 -6.94 1.52 -6.67
N LEU A 99 -7.72 2.52 -6.24
CA LEU A 99 -7.21 3.78 -5.72
C LEU A 99 -6.32 3.58 -4.49
N GLN A 100 -6.63 2.57 -3.67
CA GLN A 100 -5.81 2.26 -2.50
C GLN A 100 -4.40 1.83 -2.89
N SER A 101 -4.24 0.92 -3.85
CA SER A 101 -2.90 0.48 -4.26
C SER A 101 -2.14 1.59 -4.98
N GLY A 102 -2.81 2.34 -5.87
CA GLY A 102 -2.17 3.46 -6.58
C GLY A 102 -1.77 4.64 -5.69
N MET A 103 -2.58 4.97 -4.66
CA MET A 103 -2.19 6.00 -3.69
C MET A 103 -1.08 5.51 -2.76
N GLN A 104 -1.12 4.24 -2.35
CA GLN A 104 -0.07 3.68 -1.53
C GLN A 104 1.28 3.74 -2.27
N ASP A 105 1.30 3.44 -3.57
CA ASP A 105 2.51 3.60 -4.41
C ASP A 105 2.98 5.05 -4.53
N TRP A 106 2.06 6.03 -4.53
CA TRP A 106 2.43 7.43 -4.67
C TRP A 106 3.01 8.04 -3.39
N PHE A 107 2.43 7.72 -2.23
CA PHE A 107 2.92 8.21 -0.94
C PHE A 107 4.06 7.36 -0.38
N TYR A 108 4.12 6.09 -0.77
CA TYR A 108 5.07 5.09 -0.29
C TYR A 108 5.51 4.24 -1.48
N PRO A 109 6.43 4.77 -2.31
CA PRO A 109 6.92 4.06 -3.47
C PRO A 109 7.51 2.72 -3.01
N ARG A 110 6.87 1.61 -3.43
CA ARG A 110 7.26 0.26 -3.02
C ARG A 110 8.63 -0.15 -3.58
N ASP A 111 9.16 0.64 -4.50
CA ASP A 111 10.50 0.55 -5.08
C ASP A 111 11.57 1.30 -4.24
N GLN A 112 11.19 2.02 -3.18
CA GLN A 112 12.14 2.67 -2.28
C GLN A 112 12.39 1.84 -1.02
N MET A 113 13.67 1.61 -0.70
CA MET A 113 14.07 0.79 0.44
C MET A 113 13.65 1.42 1.78
N SER A 114 13.67 2.76 1.84
CA SER A 114 13.21 3.54 3.00
C SER A 114 11.75 3.24 3.36
N THR A 115 10.90 2.84 2.41
CA THR A 115 9.51 2.45 2.67
C THR A 115 9.42 1.24 3.61
N TYR A 116 10.39 0.33 3.56
CA TYR A 116 10.43 -0.88 4.39
C TYR A 116 11.31 -0.71 5.63
N LEU A 117 12.36 0.10 5.54
CA LEU A 117 13.36 0.31 6.59
C LEU A 117 13.11 1.61 7.40
N THR A 118 11.88 2.10 7.46
CA THR A 118 11.53 3.26 8.29
C THR A 118 11.16 2.83 9.70
N ILE A 119 12.17 2.48 10.50
CA ILE A 119 12.08 2.59 11.96
C ILE A 119 11.96 4.09 12.26
N GLY A 120 10.78 4.54 12.69
CA GLY A 120 10.58 5.95 13.07
C GLY A 120 11.56 6.36 14.18
N SER A 121 11.85 7.65 14.31
CA SER A 121 12.75 8.17 15.38
C SER A 121 12.32 7.78 16.82
N ASN A 122 11.04 7.41 17.02
CA ASN A 122 10.52 6.88 18.28
C ASN A 122 10.65 5.34 18.42
N GLU A 123 10.96 4.63 17.33
CA GLU A 123 11.09 3.16 17.26
C GLU A 123 12.54 2.69 17.40
N GLN A 124 13.52 3.59 17.56
CA GLN A 124 14.88 3.24 18.02
C GLN A 124 14.91 2.50 19.37
N LYS A 125 13.78 2.43 20.07
CA LYS A 125 13.58 1.63 21.30
C LYS A 125 13.23 0.16 21.02
N ARG A 126 12.88 -0.21 19.79
CA ARG A 126 12.57 -1.59 19.40
C ARG A 126 13.80 -2.15 18.71
N GLY A 127 14.38 -3.19 19.30
CA GLY A 127 15.53 -3.89 18.71
C GLY A 127 15.16 -4.48 17.35
N PHE A 128 16.18 -4.75 16.54
CA PHE A 128 16.05 -5.59 15.36
C PHE A 128 17.26 -6.52 15.30
N ASN A 129 17.05 -7.66 14.66
CA ASN A 129 18.07 -8.68 14.50
C ASN A 129 18.19 -9.00 13.02
N PHE A 130 19.43 -9.00 12.52
CA PHE A 130 19.76 -9.57 11.23
C PHE A 130 20.19 -11.01 11.42
N LEU A 131 19.64 -11.92 10.61
CA LEU A 131 20.09 -13.29 10.47
C LEU A 131 20.50 -13.50 9.02
N MET A 132 21.73 -13.92 8.79
CA MET A 132 22.23 -14.23 7.45
C MET A 132 22.36 -15.73 7.32
N ASN A 133 21.64 -16.30 6.36
CA ASN A 133 21.74 -17.70 6.00
C ASN A 133 22.60 -17.85 4.74
N ASN A 134 23.47 -18.84 4.75
CA ASN A 134 24.19 -19.26 3.56
C ASN A 134 23.23 -19.95 2.56
N PRO A 135 23.69 -20.26 1.32
CA PRO A 135 22.85 -20.90 0.33
C PRO A 135 22.32 -22.30 0.73
N GLU A 136 23.01 -22.97 1.66
CA GLU A 136 22.57 -24.25 2.24
C GLU A 136 21.46 -24.08 3.30
N GLY A 137 21.10 -22.85 3.65
CA GLY A 137 20.07 -22.52 4.63
C GLY A 137 20.54 -22.53 6.09
N THR A 138 21.84 -22.66 6.34
CA THR A 138 22.42 -22.58 7.69
C THR A 138 22.67 -21.13 8.09
N ILE A 139 22.42 -20.80 9.37
CA ILE A 139 22.69 -19.47 9.91
C ILE A 139 24.21 -19.27 9.97
N TYR A 140 24.72 -18.33 9.19
CA TYR A 140 26.14 -18.01 9.13
C TYR A 140 26.53 -16.95 10.16
N TRP A 141 25.72 -15.90 10.30
CA TRP A 141 25.87 -14.93 11.39
C TRP A 141 24.54 -14.27 11.77
N SER A 142 24.54 -13.71 12.97
CA SER A 142 23.46 -12.89 13.49
C SER A 142 24.02 -11.60 14.09
N TYR A 143 23.44 -10.44 13.74
CA TYR A 143 23.76 -9.17 14.41
C TYR A 143 22.51 -8.58 15.04
N HIS A 144 22.63 -8.15 16.28
CA HIS A 144 21.62 -7.36 16.97
C HIS A 144 21.80 -5.87 16.64
N MET A 145 20.74 -5.08 16.81
CA MET A 145 20.79 -3.61 16.62
C MET A 145 21.87 -2.92 17.47
N GLN A 146 22.19 -3.50 18.64
CA GLN A 146 23.23 -2.98 19.52
C GLN A 146 24.64 -3.16 18.93
N ASP A 147 24.81 -4.13 18.04
CA ASP A 147 26.07 -4.36 17.35
C ASP A 147 26.32 -3.26 16.33
N GLU A 148 27.53 -2.70 16.36
CA GLU A 148 27.94 -1.66 15.42
C GLU A 148 27.79 -2.12 13.96
N LYS A 149 28.17 -3.36 13.67
CA LYS A 149 28.04 -3.96 12.34
C LYS A 149 26.59 -4.08 11.87
N GLY A 150 25.68 -4.52 12.75
CA GLY A 150 24.25 -4.62 12.43
C GLY A 150 23.67 -3.25 12.06
N ARG A 151 24.05 -2.21 12.80
CA ARG A 151 23.63 -0.82 12.53
C ARG A 151 24.20 -0.29 11.22
N GLN A 152 25.47 -0.57 10.92
CA GLN A 152 26.11 -0.17 9.67
C GLN A 152 25.43 -0.82 8.45
N ILE A 153 25.13 -2.13 8.53
CA ILE A 153 24.38 -2.84 7.49
C ILE A 153 22.99 -2.20 7.30
N TYR A 154 22.27 -1.95 8.39
CA TYR A 154 20.95 -1.31 8.35
C TYR A 154 20.96 0.04 7.63
N GLU A 155 21.87 0.93 8.02
CA GLU A 155 21.99 2.25 7.41
C GLU A 155 22.47 2.19 5.95
N ALA A 156 23.37 1.26 5.61
CA ALA A 156 23.80 1.04 4.22
C ALA A 156 22.66 0.50 3.34
N MET A 157 21.81 -0.39 3.86
CA MET A 157 20.60 -0.83 3.15
C MET A 157 19.64 0.33 2.87
N LYS A 158 19.43 1.25 3.82
CA LYS A 158 18.59 2.44 3.61
C LYS A 158 19.08 3.35 2.48
N GLN A 159 20.37 3.32 2.17
CA GLN A 159 20.98 4.10 1.08
C GLN A 159 20.89 3.39 -0.29
N SER A 160 20.42 2.14 -0.32
CA SER A 160 20.24 1.39 -1.56
C SER A 160 19.09 1.97 -2.39
N THR A 161 19.26 1.97 -3.71
CA THR A 161 18.30 2.59 -4.66
C THR A 161 17.53 1.54 -5.44
N PRO A 162 16.32 1.84 -5.95
CA PRO A 162 15.62 0.91 -6.82
C PRO A 162 16.48 0.49 -8.01
N ALA A 163 16.64 -0.81 -8.23
CA ALA A 163 17.25 -1.32 -9.44
C ALA A 163 16.22 -1.30 -10.58
N LYS A 164 16.69 -0.99 -11.81
CA LYS A 164 15.86 -1.18 -13.02
C LYS A 164 15.34 -2.61 -13.06
N GLU A 165 14.05 -2.78 -13.37
CA GLU A 165 13.32 -4.07 -13.31
C GLU A 165 14.17 -5.24 -13.82
N ARG A 166 14.80 -5.95 -12.88
CA ARG A 166 15.48 -7.22 -13.15
C ARG A 166 14.55 -8.32 -12.65
N PRO A 167 14.03 -9.19 -13.54
CA PRO A 167 13.23 -10.32 -13.09
C PRO A 167 14.08 -11.15 -12.13
N TYR A 168 13.50 -11.46 -10.97
CA TYR A 168 14.15 -12.37 -10.03
C TYR A 168 14.24 -13.75 -10.67
N MET A 169 15.45 -14.29 -10.72
CA MET A 169 15.72 -15.69 -11.04
C MET A 169 16.35 -16.28 -9.80
N GLN A 170 15.79 -17.39 -9.31
CA GLN A 170 16.36 -18.10 -8.17
C GLN A 170 17.67 -18.76 -8.58
N HIS A 171 18.72 -18.56 -7.79
CA HIS A 171 20.01 -19.21 -7.96
C HIS A 171 20.39 -20.03 -6.72
N ASP A 172 21.20 -21.07 -6.94
CA ASP A 172 21.65 -21.99 -5.89
C ASP A 172 22.71 -21.37 -4.97
N ASP A 173 23.22 -20.18 -5.29
CA ASP A 173 24.27 -19.45 -4.55
C ASP A 173 23.73 -18.21 -3.80
N GLU A 174 22.40 -18.10 -3.66
CA GLU A 174 21.76 -16.97 -2.99
C GLU A 174 21.92 -17.04 -1.47
N TRP A 175 22.39 -15.93 -0.90
CA TRP A 175 22.38 -15.68 0.52
C TRP A 175 21.07 -15.04 0.94
N ARG A 176 20.53 -15.50 2.05
CA ARG A 176 19.26 -14.98 2.59
C ARG A 176 19.54 -14.16 3.83
N LEU A 177 19.30 -12.85 3.75
CA LEU A 177 19.35 -11.94 4.89
C LEU A 177 17.92 -11.72 5.41
N LEU A 178 17.67 -12.10 6.64
CA LEU A 178 16.43 -11.89 7.37
C LEU A 178 16.61 -10.71 8.32
N LEU A 179 15.72 -9.73 8.23
CA LEU A 179 15.61 -8.65 9.21
C LEU A 179 14.32 -8.86 10.02
N GLN A 180 14.50 -9.15 11.30
CA GLN A 180 13.41 -9.38 12.23
C GLN A 180 13.34 -8.22 13.22
N GLN A 181 12.14 -7.71 13.46
CA GLN A 181 11.93 -6.68 14.48
C GLN A 181 11.60 -7.35 15.82
N ASP A 182 12.30 -6.97 16.90
CA ASP A 182 11.99 -7.45 18.26
C ASP A 182 10.66 -6.83 18.70
N SER A 183 9.56 -7.52 18.40
CA SER A 183 8.23 -7.13 18.86
C SER A 183 7.66 -8.20 19.80
N GLU A 184 7.48 -7.83 21.07
CA GLU A 184 6.60 -8.58 22.00
C GLU A 184 5.10 -8.40 21.65
N LYS A 185 4.76 -7.54 20.69
CA LYS A 185 3.38 -7.18 20.37
C LYS A 185 3.12 -7.25 18.86
N TYR A 186 2.37 -8.29 18.48
CA TYR A 186 1.74 -8.67 17.20
C TYR A 186 1.12 -7.58 16.27
N ARG A 187 1.46 -6.28 16.40
CA ARG A 187 0.93 -5.19 15.59
C ARG A 187 2.06 -4.29 15.08
N GLU A 188 2.84 -4.80 14.13
CA GLU A 188 3.89 -4.04 13.44
C GLU A 188 3.84 -4.21 11.92
N SER A 189 4.44 -3.25 11.22
CA SER A 189 4.36 -3.00 9.78
C SER A 189 5.12 -4.02 8.93
N PHE A 190 6.08 -4.73 9.52
CA PHE A 190 6.78 -5.89 8.97
C PHE A 190 7.23 -6.77 10.15
N GLN A 191 6.87 -8.06 10.16
CA GLN A 191 7.37 -9.00 11.18
C GLN A 191 8.75 -9.54 10.79
N ASP A 192 8.89 -9.87 9.51
CA ASP A 192 10.13 -10.35 8.91
C ASP A 192 10.27 -9.72 7.52
N LEU A 193 11.43 -9.13 7.24
CA LEU A 193 11.82 -8.75 5.88
C LEU A 193 12.88 -9.73 5.39
N GLU A 194 12.66 -10.28 4.21
CA GLU A 194 13.54 -11.28 3.62
C GLU A 194 14.21 -10.72 2.38
N PHE A 195 15.54 -10.73 2.40
CA PHE A 195 16.37 -10.24 1.31
C PHE A 195 17.21 -11.38 0.73
N TYR A 196 17.26 -11.46 -0.59
CA TYR A 196 18.09 -12.40 -1.34
C TYR A 196 19.24 -11.62 -1.97
N ILE A 197 20.47 -12.04 -1.67
CA ILE A 197 21.70 -11.35 -2.04
C ILE A 197 22.61 -12.37 -2.72
N ARG A 198 23.23 -12.00 -3.84
CA ARG A 198 24.24 -12.84 -4.49
C ARG A 198 25.64 -12.27 -4.28
N PRO A 199 26.67 -13.11 -4.09
CA PRO A 199 28.04 -12.62 -3.83
C PRO A 199 28.63 -11.77 -4.95
N ASP A 200 28.24 -12.06 -6.19
CA ASP A 200 28.73 -11.45 -7.42
C ASP A 200 27.81 -10.32 -7.94
N SER A 201 26.71 -10.03 -7.24
CA SER A 201 25.70 -9.11 -7.72
C SER A 201 25.61 -7.86 -6.86
N GLU A 202 25.54 -6.72 -7.55
CA GLU A 202 25.21 -5.45 -6.92
C GLU A 202 23.70 -5.27 -6.71
N VAL A 203 22.89 -6.22 -7.18
CA VAL A 203 21.44 -6.21 -7.04
C VAL A 203 21.02 -7.25 -6.02
N PHE A 204 20.11 -6.86 -5.13
CA PHE A 204 19.47 -7.75 -4.17
C PHE A 204 17.95 -7.59 -4.24
N TRP A 205 17.24 -8.60 -3.75
CA TRP A 205 15.78 -8.65 -3.85
C TRP A 205 15.15 -8.73 -2.48
N LEU A 206 14.19 -7.85 -2.22
CA LEU A 206 13.31 -7.93 -1.05
C LEU A 206 12.06 -8.73 -1.42
N VAL A 207 11.65 -9.64 -0.54
CA VAL A 207 10.40 -10.38 -0.64
C VAL A 207 9.45 -9.94 0.48
N VAL A 208 8.32 -9.35 0.11
CA VAL A 208 7.27 -8.91 1.03
C VAL A 208 5.92 -9.29 0.45
N GLN A 209 5.10 -10.02 1.21
CA GLN A 209 3.72 -10.38 0.82
C GLN A 209 3.62 -11.01 -0.59
N ASN A 210 4.52 -11.95 -0.91
CA ASN A 210 4.66 -12.60 -2.21
C ASN A 210 5.02 -11.66 -3.39
N GLN A 211 5.39 -10.42 -3.11
CA GLN A 211 5.92 -9.48 -4.10
C GLN A 211 7.44 -9.38 -3.95
N ARG A 212 8.13 -9.18 -5.08
CA ARG A 212 9.59 -9.07 -5.14
C ARG A 212 9.98 -7.69 -5.64
N TYR A 213 10.91 -7.06 -4.94
CA TYR A 213 11.41 -5.72 -5.24
C TYR A 213 12.93 -5.78 -5.39
N SER A 214 13.47 -5.27 -6.49
CA SER A 214 14.91 -5.28 -6.75
C SER A 214 15.56 -3.95 -6.37
N PHE A 215 16.69 -4.02 -5.68
CA PHE A 215 17.44 -2.85 -5.22
C PHE A 215 18.91 -2.97 -5.62
N GLN A 216 19.48 -1.86 -6.05
CA GLN A 216 20.91 -1.68 -6.24
C GLN A 216 21.53 -1.39 -4.88
N ALA A 217 22.40 -2.29 -4.41
CA ALA A 217 23.15 -2.16 -3.18
C ALA A 217 24.01 -0.90 -3.17
N SER A 218 24.05 -0.20 -2.04
CA SER A 218 24.99 0.90 -1.85
C SER A 218 26.44 0.38 -1.85
N PRO A 219 27.42 1.22 -2.22
CA PRO A 219 28.84 0.84 -2.13
C PRO A 219 29.23 0.38 -0.71
N GLU A 220 28.72 1.03 0.33
CA GLU A 220 28.96 0.65 1.73
C GLU A 220 28.39 -0.74 2.03
N LEU A 221 27.19 -1.05 1.55
CA LEU A 221 26.56 -2.35 1.79
C LEU A 221 27.39 -3.47 1.15
N LEU A 222 27.88 -3.26 -0.08
CA LEU A 222 28.74 -4.22 -0.77
C LEU A 222 30.05 -4.44 -0.01
N GLN A 223 30.68 -3.38 0.50
CA GLN A 223 31.90 -3.48 1.30
C GLN A 223 31.70 -4.29 2.58
N LEU A 224 30.52 -4.18 3.20
CA LEU A 224 30.19 -4.91 4.43
C LEU A 224 29.86 -6.38 4.15
N LEU A 225 29.11 -6.68 3.08
CA LEU A 225 28.58 -8.02 2.83
C LEU A 225 29.48 -8.91 1.97
N GLN A 226 30.16 -8.36 0.96
CA GLN A 226 30.98 -9.18 0.04
C GLN A 226 32.08 -9.99 0.75
N PRO A 227 32.83 -9.44 1.73
CA PRO A 227 33.83 -10.22 2.44
C PRO A 227 33.21 -11.40 3.20
N LEU A 228 32.01 -11.21 3.76
CA LEU A 228 31.30 -12.24 4.52
C LEU A 228 30.88 -13.40 3.62
N MET A 229 30.45 -13.12 2.39
CA MET A 229 30.01 -14.12 1.42
C MET A 229 31.18 -14.82 0.70
N LYS A 230 32.32 -14.13 0.51
CA LYS A 230 33.51 -14.68 -0.16
C LYS A 230 34.27 -15.72 0.66
N VAL A 231 34.18 -15.65 1.99
CA VAL A 231 34.88 -16.60 2.88
C VAL A 231 34.38 -18.04 2.73
N GLN A 232 33.15 -18.25 2.23
CA GLN A 232 32.55 -19.57 2.06
C GLN A 232 32.53 -20.08 0.60
N SER A 233 32.81 -19.22 -0.38
CA SER A 233 32.83 -19.59 -1.81
C SER A 233 34.18 -20.14 -2.29
N ASN A 234 35.19 -20.15 -1.42
CA ASN A 234 36.42 -20.93 -1.62
C ASN A 234 36.34 -22.20 -0.77
N PRO A 235 36.13 -23.39 -1.38
CA PRO A 235 36.26 -24.66 -0.68
C PRO A 235 37.69 -24.92 -0.18
#